data_AF-A0AAW4I9Z4-F1
#
_entry.id   AF-A0AAW4I9Z4-F1
#
_cell.length_a   1.000
_cell.length_b   1.000
_cell.length_c   1.000
_cell.angle_alpha   90.00
_cell.angle_beta   90.00
_cell.angle_gamma   90.00
#
_symmetry.space_group_name_H-M   'P 1'
#
loop_
_entity.id
_entity.type
_entity.pdbx_description
1 polymer ?
#
loop_
_entity_poly.entity_id
_entity_poly.type
_entity_poly.pdbx_seq_one_letter_code
_entity_poly.pdbx_strand_id
1 'polypeptide(L)'
;MESVSNYQAYKDAIKRTGFVLENRVAQLLKASGWTVISNKYYEDDYSNTVREVDLIAYKVSHVQHFDVYTTLVISCKKSEENVWALLARDINLKDPNADWWPMHAWSNDPALQYRLAEPNCAKAYHAAAQSFGVVQALSVPDVEVFAFQELSKAAEITSVTRKQTHGSGSTKLASSPKNDVAIFSAITSLMKAQAYELGSLPNRKKKPSLYQFNLLAVADTELLRLHFRGSDIECAEIDSEHYVGRYIIHRKETFSRIRFIRASAFESTLQDYGRLHDASAKWVADECDSFYRDIVQDDRRLNALLPTFRNEVRSFIRWKSVSEAGVHVDMETATLSYSKKEKKLLIHTDFGLEIDAPDKFNQSKAIKERVSKALEKVYRYEGAFEFIDDIPF
;
A
#
# COMPACT_ATOMS: atom_id res chain seq x y z
N MET A 1 39.87 -42.74 -7.65
CA MET A 1 38.77 -42.53 -6.69
C MET A 1 38.72 -41.04 -6.42
N GLU A 2 37.87 -40.36 -7.18
CA GLU A 2 37.71 -38.91 -7.09
C GLU A 2 37.13 -38.55 -5.73
N SER A 3 37.78 -37.61 -5.04
CA SER A 3 37.15 -36.88 -3.96
C SER A 3 35.92 -36.20 -4.53
N VAL A 4 34.73 -36.77 -4.29
CA VAL A 4 33.49 -36.02 -4.40
C VAL A 4 33.68 -34.84 -3.46
N SER A 5 34.00 -33.69 -4.05
CA SER A 5 34.43 -32.51 -3.33
C SER A 5 33.37 -32.18 -2.28
N ASN A 6 33.75 -32.01 -1.02
CA ASN A 6 32.85 -31.59 0.07
C ASN A 6 32.00 -30.37 -0.32
N TYR A 7 32.48 -29.55 -1.26
CA TYR A 7 31.74 -28.42 -1.82
C TYR A 7 30.45 -28.81 -2.56
N GLN A 8 30.38 -29.98 -3.21
CA GLN A 8 29.17 -30.43 -3.90
C GLN A 8 28.04 -30.74 -2.91
N ALA A 9 28.37 -31.40 -1.79
CA ALA A 9 27.40 -31.65 -0.72
C ALA A 9 26.82 -30.35 -0.15
N TYR A 10 27.64 -29.31 0.04
CA TYR A 10 27.16 -27.99 0.47
C TYR A 10 26.28 -27.30 -0.58
N LYS A 11 26.62 -27.41 -1.87
CA LYS A 11 25.79 -26.88 -2.97
C LYS A 11 24.43 -27.57 -3.04
N ASP A 12 24.38 -28.87 -2.80
CA ASP A 12 23.11 -29.61 -2.83
C ASP A 12 22.30 -29.36 -1.56
N ALA A 13 22.95 -29.17 -0.41
CA ALA A 13 22.27 -28.74 0.82
C ALA A 13 21.63 -27.36 0.68
N ILE A 14 22.34 -26.35 0.15
CA ILE A 14 21.78 -25.00 0.00
C ILE A 14 20.62 -24.96 -1.00
N LYS A 15 20.66 -25.80 -2.05
CA LYS A 15 19.55 -25.93 -3.02
C LYS A 15 18.25 -26.40 -2.40
N ARG A 16 18.28 -27.10 -1.27
CA ARG A 16 17.07 -27.53 -0.53
C ARG A 16 16.46 -26.42 0.33
N THR A 17 17.18 -25.31 0.52
CA THR A 17 16.71 -24.17 1.32
C THR A 17 15.92 -23.15 0.48
N GLY A 18 15.22 -22.24 1.16
CA GLY A 18 14.51 -21.12 0.54
C GLY A 18 15.44 -20.05 -0.08
N PHE A 19 16.71 -19.99 0.32
CA PHE A 19 17.64 -18.94 -0.11
C PHE A 19 17.86 -18.91 -1.63
N VAL A 20 17.76 -20.05 -2.32
CA VAL A 20 17.87 -20.10 -3.78
C VAL A 20 16.67 -19.41 -4.44
N LEU A 21 15.47 -19.61 -3.91
CA LEU A 21 14.27 -18.94 -4.35
C LEU A 21 14.36 -17.43 -4.09
N GLU A 22 14.75 -17.03 -2.89
CA GLU A 22 14.93 -15.62 -2.51
C GLU A 22 15.90 -14.91 -3.45
N ASN A 23 17.07 -15.50 -3.71
CA ASN A 23 18.04 -14.92 -4.63
C ASN A 23 17.47 -14.83 -6.05
N ARG A 24 16.79 -15.88 -6.56
CA ARG A 24 16.17 -15.84 -7.90
C ARG A 24 15.15 -14.71 -8.02
N VAL A 25 14.24 -14.59 -7.05
CA VAL A 25 13.22 -13.54 -7.00
C VAL A 25 13.87 -12.16 -6.95
N ALA A 26 14.90 -11.99 -6.11
CA ALA A 26 15.65 -10.73 -6.01
C ALA A 26 16.35 -10.35 -7.33
N GLN A 27 16.92 -11.32 -8.07
CA GLN A 27 17.53 -11.03 -9.38
C GLN A 27 16.49 -10.63 -10.43
N LEU A 28 15.33 -11.30 -10.46
CA LEU A 28 14.23 -10.93 -11.39
C LEU A 28 13.71 -9.51 -11.12
N LEU A 29 13.57 -9.15 -9.85
CA LEU A 29 13.21 -7.79 -9.42
C LEU A 29 14.23 -6.75 -9.90
N LYS A 30 15.52 -6.98 -9.62
CA LYS A 30 16.61 -6.07 -10.03
C LYS A 30 16.68 -5.93 -11.55
N ALA A 31 16.56 -7.04 -12.29
CA ALA A 31 16.54 -7.04 -13.75
C ALA A 31 15.34 -6.25 -14.31
N SER A 32 14.23 -6.20 -13.56
CA SER A 32 13.03 -5.43 -13.91
C SER A 32 13.03 -3.99 -13.36
N GLY A 33 14.18 -3.49 -12.89
CA GLY A 33 14.34 -2.11 -12.42
C GLY A 33 13.84 -1.82 -11.01
N TRP A 34 13.57 -2.85 -10.20
CA TRP A 34 13.19 -2.67 -8.80
C TRP A 34 14.43 -2.55 -7.92
N THR A 35 14.38 -1.64 -6.95
CA THR A 35 15.36 -1.64 -5.86
C THR A 35 14.95 -2.68 -4.83
N VAL A 36 15.89 -3.52 -4.39
CA VAL A 36 15.61 -4.66 -3.50
C VAL A 36 16.43 -4.55 -2.22
N ILE A 37 15.75 -4.68 -1.08
CA ILE A 37 16.35 -4.97 0.23
C ILE A 37 16.07 -6.44 0.53
N SER A 38 17.12 -7.19 0.88
CA SER A 38 17.01 -8.57 1.36
C SER A 38 17.24 -8.62 2.85
N ASN A 39 16.61 -9.60 3.52
CA ASN A 39 16.88 -9.99 4.91
C ASN A 39 16.77 -8.80 5.88
N LYS A 40 15.68 -8.03 5.75
CA LYS A 40 15.48 -6.87 6.61
C LYS A 40 14.96 -7.35 7.96
N TYR A 41 15.75 -7.12 9.00
CA TYR A 41 15.34 -7.36 10.38
C TYR A 41 14.54 -6.20 10.94
N TYR A 42 13.50 -6.52 11.71
CA TYR A 42 12.72 -5.55 12.48
C TYR A 42 12.29 -6.15 13.82
N GLU A 43 12.11 -5.30 14.82
CA GLU A 43 11.52 -5.71 16.10
C GLU A 43 10.00 -5.64 15.97
N ASP A 44 9.33 -6.76 16.24
CA ASP A 44 7.88 -6.79 16.31
C ASP A 44 7.46 -6.24 17.68
N ASP A 45 7.01 -4.97 17.69
CA ASP A 45 6.58 -4.23 18.89
C ASP A 45 5.52 -4.98 19.73
N TYR A 46 4.84 -6.00 19.18
CA TYR A 46 3.86 -6.79 19.93
C TYR A 46 4.47 -8.00 20.62
N SER A 47 5.38 -8.71 19.95
CA SER A 47 6.00 -9.92 20.51
C SER A 47 7.38 -9.69 21.10
N ASN A 48 7.95 -8.49 20.98
CA ASN A 48 9.35 -8.18 21.34
C ASN A 48 10.33 -9.22 20.79
N THR A 49 10.06 -9.66 19.55
CA THR A 49 10.89 -10.64 18.85
C THR A 49 11.43 -10.00 17.58
N VAL A 50 12.71 -10.23 17.31
CA VAL A 50 13.29 -9.90 16.02
C VAL A 50 12.67 -10.81 14.95
N ARG A 51 12.18 -10.20 13.88
CA ARG A 51 11.65 -10.87 12.70
C ARG A 51 12.42 -10.44 11.47
N GLU A 52 12.39 -11.29 10.47
CA GLU A 52 13.03 -11.05 9.17
C GLU A 52 11.95 -10.94 8.10
N VAL A 53 12.14 -9.97 7.21
CA VAL A 53 11.43 -9.91 5.93
C VAL A 53 12.36 -10.42 4.85
N ASP A 54 11.94 -11.48 4.16
CA ASP A 54 12.74 -12.13 3.12
C ASP A 54 13.17 -11.10 2.06
N LEU A 55 12.20 -10.41 1.42
CA LEU A 55 12.49 -9.33 0.49
C LEU A 55 11.51 -8.16 0.61
N ILE A 56 12.03 -6.93 0.51
CA ILE A 56 11.26 -5.72 0.24
C ILE A 56 11.78 -5.13 -1.06
N ALA A 57 10.89 -4.88 -2.01
CA ALA A 57 11.23 -4.24 -3.26
C ALA A 57 10.41 -2.97 -3.47
N TYR A 58 11.02 -1.95 -4.07
CA TYR A 58 10.33 -0.71 -4.41
C TYR A 58 10.71 -0.22 -5.80
N LYS A 59 9.69 0.29 -6.49
CA LYS A 59 9.81 1.06 -7.72
C LYS A 59 9.32 2.48 -7.44
N VAL A 60 10.05 3.47 -7.95
CA VAL A 60 9.87 4.88 -7.59
C VAL A 60 9.78 5.73 -8.83
N SER A 61 8.81 6.63 -8.87
CA SER A 61 8.69 7.68 -9.87
C SER A 61 8.51 9.03 -9.18
N HIS A 62 9.16 10.05 -9.70
CA HIS A 62 8.93 11.43 -9.27
C HIS A 62 7.72 11.98 -10.03
N VAL A 63 6.71 12.44 -9.31
CA VAL A 63 5.44 12.94 -9.86
C VAL A 63 5.15 14.29 -9.24
N GLN A 64 5.14 15.34 -10.06
CA GLN A 64 4.98 16.72 -9.60
C GLN A 64 5.99 17.08 -8.49
N HIS A 65 5.55 17.22 -7.24
CA HIS A 65 6.39 17.58 -6.10
C HIS A 65 6.63 16.44 -5.09
N PHE A 66 6.17 15.22 -5.39
CA PHE A 66 6.31 14.06 -4.49
C PHE A 66 6.87 12.82 -5.22
N ASP A 67 7.41 11.90 -4.43
CA ASP A 67 7.86 10.60 -4.91
C ASP A 67 6.76 9.54 -4.70
N VAL A 68 6.40 8.80 -5.75
CA VAL A 68 5.42 7.70 -5.70
C VAL A 68 6.17 6.37 -5.65
N TYR A 69 5.93 5.61 -4.59
CA TYR A 69 6.53 4.30 -4.34
C TYR A 69 5.48 3.21 -4.47
N THR A 70 5.71 2.26 -5.36
CA THR A 70 5.04 0.95 -5.33
C THR A 70 5.94 -0.02 -4.60
N THR A 71 5.47 -0.57 -3.49
CA THR A 71 6.23 -1.45 -2.61
C THR A 71 5.70 -2.87 -2.70
N LEU A 72 6.60 -3.84 -2.87
CA LEU A 72 6.33 -5.26 -2.74
C LEU A 72 6.99 -5.76 -1.47
N VAL A 73 6.20 -6.31 -0.56
CA VAL A 73 6.70 -7.11 0.57
C VAL A 73 6.52 -8.56 0.16
N ILE A 74 7.61 -9.33 0.17
CA ILE A 74 7.62 -10.66 -0.43
C ILE A 74 8.11 -11.66 0.62
N SER A 75 7.37 -12.75 0.78
CA SER A 75 7.84 -13.93 1.50
C SER A 75 8.03 -15.08 0.53
N CYS A 76 9.18 -15.74 0.61
CA CYS A 76 9.58 -16.84 -0.23
C CYS A 76 9.50 -18.14 0.58
N LYS A 77 8.71 -19.11 0.12
CA LYS A 77 8.63 -20.43 0.76
C LYS A 77 8.93 -21.51 -0.27
N LYS A 78 9.65 -22.55 0.15
CA LYS A 78 9.96 -23.72 -0.67
C LYS A 78 9.47 -24.97 0.03
N SER A 79 8.90 -25.90 -0.73
CA SER A 79 8.55 -27.23 -0.21
C SER A 79 8.77 -28.29 -1.29
N GLU A 80 9.59 -29.29 -0.97
CA GLU A 80 9.82 -30.44 -1.85
C GLU A 80 8.78 -31.55 -1.60
N GLU A 81 8.18 -31.58 -0.42
CA GLU A 81 7.31 -32.67 0.05
C GLU A 81 5.81 -32.34 -0.01
N ASN A 82 5.46 -31.06 0.12
CA ASN A 82 4.08 -30.61 0.26
C ASN A 82 3.70 -29.60 -0.83
N VAL A 83 2.46 -29.69 -1.30
CA VAL A 83 1.79 -28.69 -2.13
C VAL A 83 0.97 -27.74 -1.24
N TRP A 84 0.73 -26.53 -1.73
CA TRP A 84 -0.13 -25.56 -1.05
C TRP A 84 -1.54 -25.61 -1.63
N ALA A 85 -2.52 -26.01 -0.82
CA ALA A 85 -3.93 -26.00 -1.20
C ALA A 85 -4.64 -24.79 -0.59
N LEU A 86 -5.27 -24.00 -1.46
CA LEU A 86 -6.12 -22.87 -1.12
C LEU A 86 -7.58 -23.35 -1.21
N LEU A 87 -8.26 -23.42 -0.06
CA LEU A 87 -9.63 -23.89 0.03
C LEU A 87 -10.54 -22.70 -0.24
N ALA A 88 -11.35 -22.83 -1.30
CA ALA A 88 -12.06 -21.72 -1.89
C ALA A 88 -13.56 -21.99 -2.04
N ARG A 89 -14.35 -20.92 -2.08
CA ARG A 89 -15.79 -20.93 -2.41
C ARG A 89 -16.15 -19.71 -3.25
N ASP A 90 -17.36 -19.68 -3.77
CA ASP A 90 -17.86 -18.54 -4.55
C ASP A 90 -17.81 -17.25 -3.72
N ILE A 91 -17.27 -16.19 -4.33
CA ILE A 91 -17.14 -14.88 -3.69
C ILE A 91 -18.49 -14.18 -3.56
N ASN A 92 -18.76 -13.60 -2.38
CA ASN A 92 -19.90 -12.71 -2.17
C ASN A 92 -19.45 -11.24 -2.11
N LEU A 93 -19.48 -10.55 -3.25
CA LEU A 93 -19.12 -9.12 -3.35
C LEU A 93 -20.05 -8.18 -2.57
N LYS A 94 -21.19 -8.68 -2.09
CA LYS A 94 -22.14 -7.92 -1.26
C LYS A 94 -22.00 -8.21 0.23
N ASP A 95 -21.04 -9.04 0.65
CA ASP A 95 -20.80 -9.32 2.06
C ASP A 95 -20.36 -8.04 2.78
N PRO A 96 -21.14 -7.52 3.74
CA PRO A 96 -20.76 -6.33 4.50
C PRO A 96 -19.57 -6.56 5.45
N ASN A 97 -19.14 -7.82 5.65
CA ASN A 97 -18.02 -8.19 6.50
C ASN A 97 -16.72 -8.40 5.73
N ALA A 98 -16.68 -8.09 4.43
CA ALA A 98 -15.50 -8.22 3.60
C ALA A 98 -15.17 -6.90 2.89
N ASP A 99 -13.91 -6.50 2.94
CA ASP A 99 -13.37 -5.46 2.05
C ASP A 99 -12.60 -6.13 0.91
N TRP A 100 -13.22 -6.20 -0.27
CA TRP A 100 -12.62 -6.79 -1.46
C TRP A 100 -11.62 -5.87 -2.18
N TRP A 101 -11.51 -4.61 -1.76
CA TRP A 101 -10.60 -3.61 -2.34
C TRP A 101 -9.68 -3.01 -1.28
N PRO A 102 -8.94 -3.82 -0.50
CA PRO A 102 -8.06 -3.27 0.52
C PRO A 102 -6.91 -2.51 -0.15
N MET A 103 -6.68 -1.28 0.30
CA MET A 103 -5.58 -0.45 -0.16
C MET A 103 -4.73 -0.02 1.04
N HIS A 104 -3.49 -0.49 1.08
CA HIS A 104 -2.52 -0.08 2.08
C HIS A 104 -1.62 1.01 1.50
N ALA A 105 -1.96 2.25 1.80
CA ALA A 105 -1.20 3.40 1.36
C ALA A 105 -0.88 4.37 2.50
N TRP A 106 0.21 5.10 2.34
CA TRP A 106 0.63 6.15 3.28
C TRP A 106 1.18 7.34 2.51
N SER A 107 0.85 8.56 2.95
CA SER A 107 1.47 9.78 2.46
C SER A 107 1.73 10.77 3.59
N ASN A 108 2.74 11.61 3.42
CA ASN A 108 2.97 12.82 4.22
C ASN A 108 2.65 14.11 3.45
N ASP A 109 2.09 14.01 2.25
CA ASP A 109 1.59 15.15 1.49
C ASP A 109 0.12 15.42 1.87
N PRO A 110 -0.25 16.64 2.30
CA PRO A 110 -1.61 16.95 2.73
C PRO A 110 -2.69 16.73 1.66
N ALA A 111 -2.39 17.01 0.38
CA ALA A 111 -3.35 16.80 -0.71
C ALA A 111 -3.64 15.31 -0.89
N LEU A 112 -2.60 14.48 -0.90
CA LEU A 112 -2.75 13.03 -1.00
C LEU A 112 -3.39 12.44 0.25
N GLN A 113 -3.06 12.92 1.46
CA GLN A 113 -3.73 12.50 2.69
C GLN A 113 -5.23 12.77 2.66
N TYR A 114 -5.64 13.94 2.15
CA TYR A 114 -7.04 14.27 1.97
C TYR A 114 -7.73 13.27 1.05
N ARG A 115 -7.13 12.97 -0.12
CA ARG A 115 -7.69 11.99 -1.07
C ARG A 115 -7.77 10.58 -0.50
N LEU A 116 -6.72 10.12 0.19
CA LEU A 116 -6.68 8.80 0.84
C LEU A 116 -7.73 8.64 1.94
N ALA A 117 -8.15 9.73 2.59
CA ALA A 117 -9.17 9.73 3.62
C ALA A 117 -10.60 9.71 3.07
N GLU A 118 -10.80 9.90 1.76
CA GLU A 118 -12.14 9.90 1.18
C GLU A 118 -12.78 8.50 1.19
N PRO A 119 -14.10 8.41 1.46
CA PRO A 119 -14.83 7.16 1.33
C PRO A 119 -14.66 6.56 -0.07
N ASN A 120 -14.47 5.24 -0.13
CA ASN A 120 -14.30 4.49 -1.38
C ASN A 120 -13.03 4.84 -2.20
N CYS A 121 -12.08 5.62 -1.67
CA CYS A 121 -10.83 5.91 -2.37
C CYS A 121 -10.12 4.64 -2.85
N ALA A 122 -10.09 3.60 -2.02
CA ALA A 122 -9.47 2.32 -2.38
C ALA A 122 -10.14 1.67 -3.61
N LYS A 123 -11.48 1.61 -3.63
CA LYS A 123 -12.22 1.06 -4.78
C LYS A 123 -12.01 1.91 -6.05
N ALA A 124 -11.98 3.23 -5.91
CA ALA A 124 -11.69 4.14 -7.02
C ALA A 124 -10.27 3.92 -7.58
N TYR A 125 -9.28 3.75 -6.70
CA TYR A 125 -7.90 3.45 -7.08
C TYR A 125 -7.80 2.12 -7.84
N HIS A 126 -8.47 1.06 -7.39
CA HIS A 126 -8.47 -0.22 -8.10
C HIS A 126 -9.10 -0.10 -9.49
N ALA A 127 -10.21 0.64 -9.62
CA ALA A 127 -10.86 0.88 -10.91
C ALA A 127 -9.96 1.70 -11.86
N ALA A 128 -9.28 2.72 -11.35
CA ALA A 128 -8.33 3.52 -12.13
C ALA A 128 -7.10 2.69 -12.55
N ALA A 129 -6.56 1.86 -11.66
CA ALA A 129 -5.46 0.97 -11.99
C ALA A 129 -5.84 0.02 -13.15
N GLN A 130 -7.05 -0.55 -13.10
CA GLN A 130 -7.56 -1.39 -14.18
C GLN A 130 -7.73 -0.62 -15.50
N SER A 131 -8.25 0.60 -15.47
CA SER A 131 -8.40 1.42 -16.68
C SER A 131 -7.05 1.84 -17.29
N PHE A 132 -5.99 1.87 -16.48
CA PHE A 132 -4.60 2.08 -16.93
C PHE A 132 -3.87 0.80 -17.33
N GLY A 133 -4.57 -0.35 -17.39
CA GLY A 133 -4.04 -1.59 -17.94
C GLY A 133 -3.42 -2.55 -16.91
N VAL A 134 -3.63 -2.32 -15.61
CA VAL A 134 -3.33 -3.33 -14.58
C VAL A 134 -4.33 -4.47 -14.71
N VAL A 135 -3.83 -5.70 -14.83
CA VAL A 135 -4.68 -6.86 -15.13
C VAL A 135 -5.02 -7.65 -13.87
N GLN A 136 -4.02 -8.03 -13.09
CA GLN A 136 -4.17 -9.01 -12.00
C GLN A 136 -3.75 -8.46 -10.64
N ALA A 137 -2.73 -7.61 -10.55
CA ALA A 137 -2.14 -7.14 -9.29
C ALA A 137 -3.20 -6.57 -8.34
N LEU A 138 -4.19 -5.87 -8.90
CA LEU A 138 -5.31 -5.29 -8.17
C LEU A 138 -6.70 -5.85 -8.53
N SER A 139 -6.81 -6.92 -9.32
CA SER A 139 -8.12 -7.48 -9.70
C SER A 139 -8.94 -7.88 -8.49
N VAL A 140 -10.26 -7.89 -8.67
CA VAL A 140 -11.17 -8.49 -7.71
C VAL A 140 -10.88 -10.01 -7.68
N PRO A 141 -10.82 -10.66 -6.50
CA PRO A 141 -10.62 -12.11 -6.44
C PRO A 141 -11.73 -12.86 -7.17
N ASP A 142 -11.38 -13.93 -7.89
CA ASP A 142 -12.38 -14.79 -8.55
C ASP A 142 -13.17 -15.63 -7.54
N VAL A 143 -12.55 -15.95 -6.41
CA VAL A 143 -13.07 -16.80 -5.34
C VAL A 143 -12.73 -16.21 -3.97
N GLU A 144 -13.47 -16.63 -2.95
CA GLU A 144 -13.11 -16.41 -1.55
C GLU A 144 -12.28 -17.60 -1.06
N VAL A 145 -11.00 -17.37 -0.77
CA VAL A 145 -10.17 -18.35 -0.05
C VAL A 145 -10.46 -18.25 1.45
N PHE A 146 -11.09 -19.28 2.01
CA PHE A 146 -11.53 -19.29 3.42
C PHE A 146 -10.63 -20.11 4.34
N ALA A 147 -9.78 -20.99 3.78
CA ALA A 147 -8.84 -21.80 4.55
C ALA A 147 -7.63 -22.24 3.71
N PHE A 148 -6.62 -22.73 4.41
CA PHE A 148 -5.36 -23.22 3.82
C PHE A 148 -5.07 -24.62 4.32
N GLN A 149 -4.38 -25.41 3.49
CA GLN A 149 -3.95 -26.74 3.86
C GLN A 149 -2.68 -27.11 3.08
N GLU A 150 -1.62 -27.52 3.77
CA GLU A 150 -0.54 -28.24 3.09
C GLU A 150 -0.96 -29.69 2.85
N LEU A 151 -0.74 -30.20 1.65
CA LEU A 151 -1.00 -31.60 1.31
C LEU A 151 0.30 -32.25 0.89
N SER A 152 0.59 -33.47 1.31
CA SER A 152 1.73 -34.21 0.77
C SER A 152 1.56 -34.39 -0.74
N LYS A 153 2.63 -34.26 -1.51
CA LYS A 153 2.60 -34.55 -2.95
C LYS A 153 2.02 -35.94 -3.19
N ALA A 154 1.21 -36.08 -4.24
CA ALA A 154 0.53 -37.33 -4.54
C ALA A 154 1.57 -38.41 -4.86
N ALA A 155 1.54 -39.51 -4.11
CA ALA A 155 2.39 -40.66 -4.33
C ALA A 155 1.54 -41.86 -4.77
N GLU A 156 2.09 -42.68 -5.67
CA GLU A 156 1.49 -43.97 -5.99
C GLU A 156 1.57 -44.87 -4.76
N ILE A 157 0.41 -45.32 -4.27
CA ILE A 157 0.36 -46.35 -3.24
C ILE A 157 -0.09 -47.66 -3.89
N THR A 158 0.82 -48.63 -3.91
CA THR A 158 0.47 -50.01 -4.23
C THR A 158 -0.19 -50.64 -3.00
N SER A 159 -1.52 -50.66 -2.96
CA SER A 159 -2.23 -51.41 -1.93
C SER A 159 -2.00 -52.90 -2.15
N VAL A 160 -1.08 -53.51 -1.39
CA VAL A 160 -0.99 -54.98 -1.29
C VAL A 160 -2.13 -55.44 -0.40
N THR A 161 -3.30 -55.63 -0.99
CA THR A 161 -4.39 -56.35 -0.32
C THR A 161 -3.91 -57.79 -0.12
N ARG A 162 -3.60 -58.16 1.12
CA ARG A 162 -3.35 -59.55 1.54
C ARG A 162 -4.66 -60.34 1.44
N LYS A 163 -5.07 -60.65 0.22
CA LYS A 163 -5.96 -61.76 -0.15
C LYS A 163 -5.77 -62.02 -1.64
N GLN A 164 -5.02 -63.08 -1.93
CA GLN A 164 -4.91 -63.67 -3.26
C GLN A 164 -6.31 -63.86 -3.85
N THR A 165 -6.54 -63.32 -5.04
CA THR A 165 -6.83 -64.08 -6.27
C THR A 165 -7.03 -63.09 -7.42
N HIS A 166 -6.23 -63.27 -8.48
CA HIS A 166 -6.40 -62.74 -9.85
C HIS A 166 -6.72 -61.24 -10.06
N GLY A 167 -5.70 -60.50 -10.51
CA GLY A 167 -5.82 -59.66 -11.71
C GLY A 167 -6.58 -58.35 -11.58
N SER A 168 -5.93 -57.34 -10.99
CA SER A 168 -5.81 -55.95 -11.48
C SER A 168 -5.44 -55.06 -10.30
N GLY A 169 -4.15 -54.74 -10.17
CA GLY A 169 -3.74 -53.71 -9.21
C GLY A 169 -4.24 -52.36 -9.72
N SER A 170 -5.23 -51.76 -9.08
CA SER A 170 -5.59 -50.37 -9.32
C SER A 170 -4.56 -49.49 -8.60
N THR A 171 -3.64 -48.86 -9.32
CA THR A 171 -2.75 -47.84 -8.76
C THR A 171 -3.60 -46.66 -8.32
N LYS A 172 -3.65 -46.38 -7.01
CA LYS A 172 -4.36 -45.23 -6.46
C LYS A 172 -3.32 -44.20 -6.02
N LEU A 173 -3.42 -42.99 -6.57
CA LEU A 173 -2.70 -41.84 -6.06
C LEU A 173 -3.30 -41.43 -4.72
N ALA A 174 -2.45 -41.24 -3.71
CA ALA A 174 -2.88 -40.79 -2.39
C ALA A 174 -2.10 -39.54 -1.97
N SER A 175 -2.80 -38.65 -1.26
CA SER A 175 -2.25 -37.45 -0.63
C SER A 175 -2.81 -37.37 0.79
N SER A 176 -2.05 -36.76 1.70
CA SER A 176 -2.39 -36.63 3.12
C SER A 176 -2.27 -35.19 3.60
N PRO A 177 -3.19 -34.71 4.44
CA PRO A 177 -3.09 -33.37 5.03
C PRO A 177 -1.89 -33.27 5.98
N LYS A 178 -1.25 -32.10 5.99
CA LYS A 178 -0.15 -31.70 6.86
C LYS A 178 -0.53 -30.48 7.69
N ASN A 179 0.39 -29.94 8.50
CA ASN A 179 0.13 -28.64 9.11
C ASN A 179 0.34 -27.52 8.07
N ASP A 180 -0.32 -26.38 8.22
CA ASP A 180 -0.25 -25.24 7.31
C ASP A 180 0.77 -24.19 7.75
N VAL A 181 1.75 -24.58 8.58
CA VAL A 181 2.69 -23.67 9.26
C VAL A 181 3.45 -22.79 8.25
N ALA A 182 3.85 -23.34 7.10
CA ALA A 182 4.58 -22.58 6.09
C ALA A 182 3.70 -21.47 5.48
N ILE A 183 2.45 -21.79 5.13
CA ILE A 183 1.46 -20.85 4.58
C ILE A 183 1.14 -19.78 5.62
N PHE A 184 0.79 -20.18 6.84
CA PHE A 184 0.48 -19.27 7.94
C PHE A 184 1.66 -18.35 8.27
N SER A 185 2.89 -18.88 8.27
CA SER A 185 4.10 -18.08 8.51
C SER A 185 4.33 -17.04 7.40
N ALA A 186 4.04 -17.38 6.13
CA ALA A 186 4.15 -16.45 5.01
C ALA A 186 3.11 -15.33 5.11
N ILE A 187 1.86 -15.67 5.46
CA ILE A 187 0.80 -14.69 5.65
C ILE A 187 1.15 -13.72 6.78
N THR A 188 1.48 -14.27 7.95
CA THR A 188 1.72 -13.46 9.15
C THR A 188 2.99 -12.62 9.04
N SER A 189 4.06 -13.13 8.41
CA SER A 189 5.28 -12.34 8.18
C SER A 189 4.99 -11.15 7.26
N LEU A 190 4.29 -11.35 6.15
CA LEU A 190 3.92 -10.30 5.19
C LEU A 190 3.13 -9.18 5.85
N MET A 191 2.10 -9.54 6.61
CA MET A 191 1.23 -8.56 7.26
C MET A 191 1.93 -7.76 8.35
N LYS A 192 2.74 -8.43 9.19
CA LYS A 192 3.52 -7.76 10.22
C LYS A 192 4.57 -6.83 9.62
N ALA A 193 5.24 -7.27 8.56
CA ALA A 193 6.21 -6.46 7.83
C ALA A 193 5.57 -5.20 7.22
N GLN A 194 4.38 -5.32 6.62
CA GLN A 194 3.65 -4.16 6.11
C GLN A 194 3.23 -3.20 7.23
N ALA A 195 2.70 -3.71 8.34
CA ALA A 195 2.34 -2.88 9.48
C ALA A 195 3.56 -2.11 10.02
N TYR A 196 4.70 -2.79 10.17
CA TYR A 196 5.97 -2.17 10.57
C TYR A 196 6.42 -1.09 9.57
N GLU A 197 6.45 -1.41 8.27
CA GLU A 197 6.87 -0.44 7.25
C GLU A 197 5.97 0.81 7.29
N LEU A 198 4.65 0.64 7.30
CA LEU A 198 3.68 1.74 7.39
C LEU A 198 3.89 2.58 8.66
N GLY A 199 4.07 1.93 9.81
CA GLY A 199 4.30 2.62 11.10
C GLY A 199 5.63 3.37 11.16
N SER A 200 6.66 2.90 10.43
CA SER A 200 7.98 3.54 10.39
C SER A 200 8.07 4.78 9.49
N LEU A 201 7.17 4.91 8.50
CA LEU A 201 7.24 5.93 7.45
C LEU A 201 7.21 7.38 7.98
N PRO A 202 6.34 7.78 8.94
CA PRO A 202 6.33 9.14 9.48
C PRO A 202 7.68 9.62 10.04
N ASN A 203 8.43 8.69 10.64
CA ASN A 203 9.74 9.00 11.23
C ASN A 203 10.84 9.06 10.16
N ARG A 204 10.78 8.17 9.16
CA ARG A 204 11.81 7.99 8.13
C ARG A 204 11.69 8.95 6.94
N LYS A 205 10.47 9.32 6.53
CA LYS A 205 10.25 10.06 5.28
C LYS A 205 9.86 11.52 5.51
N LYS A 206 10.76 12.41 5.09
CA LYS A 206 10.61 13.87 5.26
C LYS A 206 10.24 14.61 3.97
N LYS A 207 10.59 14.05 2.81
CA LYS A 207 10.14 14.59 1.51
C LYS A 207 8.70 14.14 1.25
N PRO A 208 7.88 14.95 0.55
CA PRO A 208 6.56 14.54 0.08
C PRO A 208 6.64 13.20 -0.67
N SER A 209 5.85 12.22 -0.25
CA SER A 209 5.87 10.89 -0.81
C SER A 209 4.54 10.18 -0.65
N LEU A 210 4.26 9.23 -1.54
CA LEU A 210 3.21 8.23 -1.40
C LEU A 210 3.83 6.84 -1.44
N TYR A 211 3.46 5.99 -0.50
CA TYR A 211 3.79 4.57 -0.50
C TYR A 211 2.52 3.75 -0.69
N GLN A 212 2.51 2.83 -1.64
CA GLN A 212 1.46 1.83 -1.82
C GLN A 212 2.07 0.43 -1.67
N PHE A 213 1.50 -0.40 -0.77
CA PHE A 213 2.06 -1.69 -0.40
C PHE A 213 1.27 -2.87 -0.99
N ASN A 214 1.99 -3.86 -1.50
CA ASN A 214 1.45 -5.12 -2.02
C ASN A 214 2.18 -6.30 -1.35
N LEU A 215 1.44 -7.33 -0.98
CA LEU A 215 1.97 -8.50 -0.27
C LEU A 215 2.00 -9.71 -1.20
N LEU A 216 3.18 -10.34 -1.37
CA LEU A 216 3.37 -11.48 -2.26
C LEU A 216 3.92 -12.68 -1.48
N ALA A 217 3.21 -13.80 -1.53
CA ALA A 217 3.70 -15.09 -1.04
C ALA A 217 4.15 -15.92 -2.25
N VAL A 218 5.46 -16.00 -2.47
CA VAL A 218 6.06 -16.75 -3.59
C VAL A 218 6.43 -18.14 -3.12
N ALA A 219 5.83 -19.16 -3.72
CA ALA A 219 6.00 -20.55 -3.33
C ALA A 219 6.72 -21.35 -4.43
N ASP A 220 7.85 -21.98 -4.08
CA ASP A 220 8.50 -23.02 -4.89
C ASP A 220 7.93 -24.38 -4.52
N THR A 221 6.65 -24.55 -4.86
CA THR A 221 5.86 -25.78 -4.81
C THR A 221 4.60 -25.59 -5.68
N GLU A 222 3.83 -26.64 -5.90
CA GLU A 222 2.54 -26.58 -6.58
C GLU A 222 1.52 -25.80 -5.74
N LEU A 223 0.73 -24.97 -6.42
CA LEU A 223 -0.38 -24.24 -5.84
C LEU A 223 -1.69 -24.79 -6.41
N LEU A 224 -2.56 -25.26 -5.52
CA LEU A 224 -3.85 -25.86 -5.86
C LEU A 224 -5.00 -25.02 -5.32
N ARG A 225 -6.03 -24.82 -6.13
CA ARG A 225 -7.34 -24.33 -5.70
C ARG A 225 -8.25 -25.53 -5.49
N LEU A 226 -8.76 -25.70 -4.27
CA LEU A 226 -9.80 -26.68 -3.92
C LEU A 226 -11.13 -25.93 -3.75
N HIS A 227 -11.95 -25.91 -4.79
CA HIS A 227 -13.19 -25.14 -4.84
C HIS A 227 -14.39 -25.97 -4.38
N PHE A 228 -15.02 -25.55 -3.29
CA PHE A 228 -16.16 -26.23 -2.69
C PHE A 228 -17.47 -25.78 -3.35
N ARG A 229 -18.16 -26.71 -4.01
CA ARG A 229 -19.49 -26.51 -4.62
C ARG A 229 -20.47 -27.51 -4.02
N GLY A 230 -21.10 -27.14 -2.92
CA GLY A 230 -21.96 -28.04 -2.16
C GLY A 230 -21.17 -29.21 -1.58
N SER A 231 -21.45 -30.44 -2.04
CA SER A 231 -20.71 -31.65 -1.63
C SER A 231 -19.45 -31.92 -2.45
N ASP A 232 -19.30 -31.26 -3.59
CA ASP A 232 -18.22 -31.54 -4.54
C ASP A 232 -17.04 -30.59 -4.32
N ILE A 233 -15.83 -31.11 -4.51
CA ILE A 233 -14.59 -30.33 -4.44
C ILE A 233 -13.90 -30.41 -5.80
N GLU A 234 -13.91 -29.31 -6.53
CA GLU A 234 -13.16 -29.18 -7.78
C GLU A 234 -11.71 -28.80 -7.46
N CYS A 235 -10.75 -29.57 -7.98
CA CYS A 235 -9.32 -29.29 -7.80
C CYS A 235 -8.74 -28.75 -9.11
N ALA A 236 -8.06 -27.61 -9.03
CA ALA A 236 -7.33 -27.02 -10.14
C ALA A 236 -5.93 -26.60 -9.70
N GLU A 237 -4.93 -26.93 -10.51
CA GLU A 237 -3.60 -26.35 -10.36
C GLU A 237 -3.62 -24.91 -10.91
N ILE A 238 -3.09 -23.97 -10.13
CA ILE A 238 -3.11 -22.54 -10.46
C ILE A 238 -1.72 -21.91 -10.32
N ASP A 239 -1.48 -20.83 -11.07
CA ASP A 239 -0.21 -20.09 -10.99
C ASP A 239 -0.22 -18.98 -9.95
N SER A 240 -1.40 -18.42 -9.66
CA SER A 240 -1.57 -17.41 -8.63
C SER A 240 -3.00 -17.34 -8.11
N GLU A 241 -3.17 -16.80 -6.90
CA GLU A 241 -4.48 -16.54 -6.29
C GLU A 241 -4.46 -15.29 -5.43
N HIS A 242 -5.60 -14.61 -5.35
CA HIS A 242 -5.81 -13.54 -4.37
C HIS A 242 -6.43 -14.11 -3.09
N TYR A 243 -5.74 -13.89 -1.97
CA TYR A 243 -6.31 -14.05 -0.64
C TYR A 243 -6.57 -12.67 -0.04
N VAL A 244 -7.80 -12.44 0.39
CA VAL A 244 -8.17 -11.25 1.18
C VAL A 244 -8.46 -11.72 2.59
N GLY A 245 -7.51 -11.48 3.47
CA GLY A 245 -7.60 -11.92 4.86
C GLY A 245 -8.02 -10.79 5.79
N ARG A 246 -8.88 -11.11 6.75
CA ARG A 246 -9.31 -10.21 7.83
C ARG A 246 -8.46 -10.48 9.08
N TYR A 247 -7.77 -9.45 9.56
CA TYR A 247 -6.91 -9.57 10.74
C TYR A 247 -7.09 -8.39 11.69
N ILE A 248 -6.80 -8.63 12.97
CA ILE A 248 -6.78 -7.60 14.00
C ILE A 248 -5.32 -7.27 14.30
N ILE A 249 -4.87 -6.09 13.87
CA ILE A 249 -3.54 -5.56 14.15
C ILE A 249 -3.73 -4.26 14.95
N HIS A 250 -3.01 -4.10 16.06
CA HIS A 250 -3.18 -2.98 17.00
C HIS A 250 -4.63 -2.78 17.48
N ARG A 251 -5.37 -3.89 17.74
CA ARG A 251 -6.81 -3.87 18.10
C ARG A 251 -7.70 -3.20 17.05
N LYS A 252 -7.17 -2.96 15.85
CA LYS A 252 -7.90 -2.43 14.71
C LYS A 252 -8.04 -3.52 13.66
N GLU A 253 -9.27 -3.70 13.22
CA GLU A 253 -9.54 -4.59 12.11
C GLU A 253 -8.95 -4.03 10.81
N THR A 254 -8.24 -4.88 10.07
CA THR A 254 -7.60 -4.55 8.82
C THR A 254 -7.79 -5.71 7.85
N PHE A 255 -8.18 -5.40 6.62
CA PHE A 255 -8.18 -6.35 5.52
C PHE A 255 -6.88 -6.21 4.75
N SER A 256 -6.23 -7.33 4.46
CA SER A 256 -5.01 -7.35 3.68
C SER A 256 -5.14 -8.31 2.51
N ARG A 257 -4.73 -7.84 1.35
CA ARG A 257 -4.61 -8.66 0.15
C ARG A 257 -3.21 -9.24 0.05
N ILE A 258 -3.16 -10.56 -0.01
CA ILE A 258 -1.95 -11.33 -0.27
C ILE A 258 -2.12 -12.05 -1.59
N ARG A 259 -1.13 -11.92 -2.47
CA ARG A 259 -1.08 -12.67 -3.71
C ARG A 259 -0.20 -13.89 -3.53
N PHE A 260 -0.80 -15.07 -3.57
CA PHE A 260 -0.07 -16.34 -3.66
C PHE A 260 0.38 -16.52 -5.09
N ILE A 261 1.66 -16.84 -5.30
CA ILE A 261 2.28 -16.93 -6.62
C ILE A 261 3.20 -18.15 -6.65
N ARG A 262 3.03 -19.03 -7.64
CA ARG A 262 4.02 -20.07 -7.92
C ARG A 262 5.31 -19.43 -8.41
N ALA A 263 6.46 -19.91 -7.94
CA ALA A 263 7.77 -19.37 -8.30
C ALA A 263 8.01 -19.29 -9.82
N SER A 264 7.47 -20.23 -10.61
CA SER A 264 7.54 -20.21 -12.08
C SER A 264 6.74 -19.07 -12.72
N ALA A 265 5.68 -18.58 -12.07
CA ALA A 265 4.81 -17.51 -12.55
C ALA A 265 5.20 -16.12 -12.01
N PHE A 266 6.25 -16.02 -11.18
CA PHE A 266 6.64 -14.76 -10.57
C PHE A 266 7.07 -13.71 -11.60
N GLU A 267 7.83 -14.11 -12.62
CA GLU A 267 8.35 -13.17 -13.64
C GLU A 267 7.21 -12.52 -14.45
N SER A 268 6.25 -13.31 -14.93
CA SER A 268 5.07 -12.77 -15.64
C SER A 268 4.20 -11.92 -14.71
N THR A 269 4.04 -12.33 -13.45
CA THR A 269 3.32 -11.55 -12.43
C THR A 269 3.99 -10.21 -12.16
N LEU A 270 5.33 -10.16 -12.11
CA LEU A 270 6.10 -8.96 -11.84
C LEU A 270 5.87 -7.87 -12.91
N GLN A 271 5.66 -8.25 -14.16
CA GLN A 271 5.33 -7.29 -15.23
C GLN A 271 4.05 -6.50 -14.92
N ASP A 272 3.06 -7.17 -14.30
CA ASP A 272 1.81 -6.53 -13.92
C ASP A 272 1.97 -5.58 -12.73
N TYR A 273 2.89 -5.87 -11.81
CA TYR A 273 3.31 -4.91 -10.78
C TYR A 273 4.10 -3.73 -11.36
N GLY A 274 4.80 -3.94 -12.47
CA GLY A 274 5.38 -2.84 -13.27
C GLY A 274 4.30 -1.90 -13.80
N ARG A 275 3.25 -2.46 -14.43
CA ARG A 275 2.07 -1.69 -14.87
C ARG A 275 1.35 -1.02 -13.71
N LEU A 276 1.26 -1.70 -12.57
CA LEU A 276 0.68 -1.12 -11.36
C LEU A 276 1.43 0.13 -10.93
N HIS A 277 2.77 0.11 -10.96
CA HIS A 277 3.55 1.30 -10.63
C HIS A 277 3.26 2.48 -11.55
N ASP A 278 3.22 2.23 -12.85
CA ASP A 278 2.94 3.28 -13.83
C ASP A 278 1.51 3.84 -13.65
N ALA A 279 0.55 2.95 -13.39
CA ALA A 279 -0.82 3.31 -13.05
C ALA A 279 -0.92 4.10 -11.74
N SER A 280 -0.17 3.72 -10.70
CA SER A 280 -0.08 4.49 -9.45
C SER A 280 0.44 5.91 -9.72
N ALA A 281 1.56 6.04 -10.43
CA ALA A 281 2.14 7.35 -10.73
C ALA A 281 1.15 8.24 -11.49
N LYS A 282 0.44 7.69 -12.48
CA LYS A 282 -0.59 8.40 -13.23
C LYS A 282 -1.78 8.79 -12.36
N TRP A 283 -2.35 7.85 -11.60
CA TRP A 283 -3.48 8.12 -10.73
C TRP A 283 -3.16 9.23 -9.74
N VAL A 284 -2.00 9.19 -9.09
CA VAL A 284 -1.61 10.21 -8.11
C VAL A 284 -1.43 11.58 -8.76
N ALA A 285 -0.91 11.66 -9.99
CA ALA A 285 -0.86 12.91 -10.73
C ALA A 285 -2.27 13.48 -10.97
N ASP A 286 -3.18 12.65 -11.46
CA ASP A 286 -4.57 13.03 -11.76
C ASP A 286 -5.32 13.47 -10.47
N GLU A 287 -5.12 12.77 -9.36
CA GLU A 287 -5.70 13.11 -8.06
C GLU A 287 -5.13 14.40 -7.46
N CYS A 288 -3.83 14.65 -7.63
CA CYS A 288 -3.20 15.89 -7.20
C CYS A 288 -3.76 17.09 -8.00
N ASP A 289 -3.83 16.96 -9.33
CA ASP A 289 -4.40 18.02 -10.18
C ASP A 289 -5.88 18.25 -9.88
N SER A 290 -6.62 17.17 -9.61
CA SER A 290 -8.02 17.25 -9.17
C SER A 290 -8.16 17.99 -7.83
N PHE A 291 -7.28 17.73 -6.86
CA PHE A 291 -7.31 18.37 -5.55
C PHE A 291 -7.11 19.89 -5.64
N TYR A 292 -6.10 20.33 -6.41
CA TYR A 292 -5.80 21.76 -6.56
C TYR A 292 -6.75 22.52 -7.48
N ARG A 293 -7.48 21.82 -8.35
CA ARG A 293 -8.47 22.44 -9.23
C ARG A 293 -9.56 23.12 -8.41
N ASP A 294 -9.73 24.43 -8.66
CA ASP A 294 -10.70 25.27 -7.98
C ASP A 294 -10.64 25.16 -6.43
N ILE A 295 -9.46 24.90 -5.87
CA ILE A 295 -9.28 24.55 -4.45
C ILE A 295 -9.91 25.55 -3.49
N VAL A 296 -9.87 26.85 -3.83
CA VAL A 296 -10.46 27.91 -3.02
C VAL A 296 -11.98 27.83 -2.92
N GLN A 297 -12.64 27.15 -3.85
CA GLN A 297 -14.10 26.98 -3.87
C GLN A 297 -14.57 25.76 -3.05
N ASP A 298 -13.65 24.95 -2.52
CA ASP A 298 -13.92 23.79 -1.68
C ASP A 298 -13.29 23.98 -0.30
N ASP A 299 -14.11 24.37 0.68
CA ASP A 299 -13.67 24.67 2.04
C ASP A 299 -12.93 23.48 2.68
N ARG A 300 -13.25 22.23 2.31
CA ARG A 300 -12.59 21.05 2.90
C ARG A 300 -11.15 20.93 2.41
N ARG A 301 -10.92 21.17 1.11
CA ARG A 301 -9.58 21.14 0.52
C ARG A 301 -8.75 22.33 0.96
N LEU A 302 -9.38 23.50 1.05
CA LEU A 302 -8.76 24.71 1.57
C LEU A 302 -8.28 24.49 3.02
N ASN A 303 -9.15 23.95 3.88
CA ASN A 303 -8.81 23.65 5.27
C ASN A 303 -7.73 22.55 5.41
N ALA A 304 -7.64 21.61 4.48
CA ALA A 304 -6.60 20.58 4.50
C ALA A 304 -5.18 21.15 4.37
N LEU A 305 -5.00 22.30 3.71
CA LEU A 305 -3.70 22.97 3.57
C LEU A 305 -3.50 24.16 4.51
N LEU A 306 -4.52 24.51 5.30
CA LEU A 306 -4.50 25.67 6.18
C LEU A 306 -3.31 25.67 7.16
N PRO A 307 -2.95 24.56 7.83
CA PRO A 307 -1.77 24.52 8.68
C PRO A 307 -0.47 24.87 7.92
N THR A 308 -0.34 24.39 6.68
CA THR A 308 0.82 24.68 5.81
C THR A 308 0.87 26.16 5.44
N PHE A 309 -0.27 26.75 5.07
CA PHE A 309 -0.38 28.18 4.79
C PHE A 309 -0.02 29.04 6.00
N ARG A 310 -0.62 28.74 7.17
CA ARG A 310 -0.35 29.47 8.41
C ARG A 310 1.14 29.45 8.73
N ASN A 311 1.78 28.28 8.69
CA ASN A 311 3.21 28.15 8.95
C ASN A 311 4.07 28.95 7.95
N GLU A 312 3.68 28.99 6.67
CA GLU A 312 4.40 29.75 5.64
C GLU A 312 4.40 31.26 5.93
N VAL A 313 3.29 31.83 6.38
CA VAL A 313 3.15 33.30 6.57
C VAL A 313 3.44 33.78 8.00
N ARG A 314 3.32 32.90 9.00
CA ARG A 314 3.32 33.26 10.44
C ARG A 314 4.42 34.21 10.86
N SER A 315 5.69 33.82 10.68
CA SER A 315 6.83 34.60 11.19
C SER A 315 6.91 35.98 10.55
N PHE A 316 6.57 36.09 9.26
CA PHE A 316 6.60 37.36 8.55
C PHE A 316 5.44 38.26 8.98
N ILE A 317 4.22 37.72 9.02
CA ILE A 317 3.04 38.49 9.42
C ILE A 317 3.18 38.97 10.86
N ARG A 318 3.61 38.13 11.80
CA ARG A 318 3.82 38.53 13.20
C ARG A 318 4.77 39.72 13.35
N TRP A 319 5.84 39.76 12.54
CA TRP A 319 6.79 40.86 12.56
C TRP A 319 6.25 42.13 11.87
N LYS A 320 5.58 41.97 10.73
CA LYS A 320 5.05 43.10 9.95
C LYS A 320 3.78 43.70 10.53
N SER A 321 2.94 42.91 11.19
CA SER A 321 1.71 43.38 11.81
C SER A 321 2.00 44.47 12.86
N VAL A 322 3.03 44.27 13.68
CA VAL A 322 3.39 45.24 14.72
C VAL A 322 4.02 46.50 14.11
N SER A 323 4.89 46.34 13.11
CA SER A 323 5.62 47.48 12.52
C SER A 323 4.82 48.33 11.54
N GLU A 324 3.86 47.74 10.83
CA GLU A 324 3.07 48.44 9.80
C GLU A 324 1.62 48.70 10.21
N ALA A 325 1.05 47.86 11.08
CA ALA A 325 -0.34 48.00 11.51
C ALA A 325 -0.50 48.31 13.01
N GLY A 326 0.58 48.28 13.80
CA GLY A 326 0.52 48.54 15.24
C GLY A 326 -0.13 47.43 16.06
N VAL A 327 -0.44 46.28 15.44
CA VAL A 327 -1.20 45.18 16.05
C VAL A 327 -0.41 43.88 16.07
N HIS A 328 -0.66 43.05 17.08
CA HIS A 328 -0.14 41.68 17.10
C HIS A 328 -1.16 40.73 16.49
N VAL A 329 -0.93 40.29 15.26
CA VAL A 329 -1.80 39.31 14.58
C VAL A 329 -1.22 37.91 14.76
N ASP A 330 -2.05 36.99 15.26
CA ASP A 330 -1.70 35.57 15.34
C ASP A 330 -2.31 34.79 14.17
N MET A 331 -1.46 34.39 13.23
CA MET A 331 -1.89 33.59 12.08
C MET A 331 -2.29 32.15 12.45
N GLU A 332 -2.12 31.71 13.71
CA GLU A 332 -2.63 30.41 14.14
C GLU A 332 -4.15 30.31 14.13
N THR A 333 -4.85 31.43 14.33
CA THR A 333 -6.33 31.47 14.28
C THR A 333 -6.85 31.71 12.87
N ALA A 334 -6.00 32.22 11.96
CA ALA A 334 -6.45 32.68 10.66
C ALA A 334 -7.17 31.60 9.84
N THR A 335 -8.35 31.91 9.30
CA THR A 335 -9.11 31.02 8.42
C THR A 335 -9.21 31.59 7.01
N LEU A 336 -9.56 30.73 6.05
CA LEU A 336 -9.71 31.12 4.66
C LEU A 336 -11.10 30.75 4.17
N SER A 337 -11.68 31.60 3.33
CA SER A 337 -12.95 31.32 2.65
C SER A 337 -12.99 32.02 1.30
N TYR A 338 -13.80 31.56 0.36
CA TYR A 338 -13.90 32.19 -0.96
C TYR A 338 -15.23 32.88 -1.19
N SER A 339 -15.19 34.18 -1.49
CA SER A 339 -16.36 34.94 -1.88
C SER A 339 -16.67 34.71 -3.36
N LYS A 340 -17.69 33.90 -3.65
CA LYS A 340 -18.18 33.70 -5.04
C LYS A 340 -18.69 34.99 -5.67
N LYS A 341 -19.29 35.88 -4.86
CA LYS A 341 -19.81 37.18 -5.31
C LYS A 341 -18.69 38.10 -5.77
N GLU A 342 -17.60 38.17 -5.00
CA GLU A 342 -16.50 39.09 -5.24
C GLU A 342 -15.32 38.44 -5.99
N LYS A 343 -15.41 37.13 -6.22
CA LYS A 343 -14.39 36.29 -6.88
C LYS A 343 -13.00 36.46 -6.26
N LYS A 344 -12.95 36.53 -4.93
CA LYS A 344 -11.72 36.73 -4.16
C LYS A 344 -11.68 35.84 -2.92
N LEU A 345 -10.47 35.47 -2.52
CA LEU A 345 -10.22 34.76 -1.27
C LEU A 345 -10.24 35.74 -0.09
N LEU A 346 -10.94 35.39 0.97
CA LEU A 346 -10.99 36.15 2.21
C LEU A 346 -10.13 35.44 3.25
N ILE A 347 -9.23 36.21 3.87
CA ILE A 347 -8.36 35.78 4.96
C ILE A 347 -8.90 36.40 6.23
N HIS A 348 -9.55 35.58 7.04
CA HIS A 348 -10.07 35.99 8.34
C HIS A 348 -8.95 35.84 9.36
N THR A 349 -8.74 36.86 10.17
CA THR A 349 -7.82 36.79 11.30
C THR A 349 -8.29 37.76 12.37
N ASP A 350 -7.95 37.44 13.62
CA ASP A 350 -8.21 38.33 14.75
C ASP A 350 -7.22 39.50 14.73
N PHE A 351 -7.73 40.72 14.50
CA PHE A 351 -6.95 41.96 14.58
C PHE A 351 -7.06 42.66 15.94
N GLY A 352 -7.76 42.07 16.91
CA GLY A 352 -8.03 42.65 18.21
C GLY A 352 -9.02 43.81 18.15
N LEU A 353 -8.78 44.88 18.93
CA LEU A 353 -9.66 46.05 19.00
C LEU A 353 -9.36 47.11 17.93
N GLU A 354 -8.41 46.86 17.04
CA GLU A 354 -7.96 47.84 16.06
C GLU A 354 -8.79 47.77 14.77
N ILE A 355 -9.78 48.65 14.67
CA ILE A 355 -10.79 48.63 13.61
C ILE A 355 -10.20 48.87 12.20
N ASP A 356 -9.08 49.58 12.07
CA ASP A 356 -8.45 49.92 10.79
C ASP A 356 -7.32 48.95 10.37
N ALA A 357 -7.02 47.93 11.20
CA ALA A 357 -5.94 46.99 10.93
C ALA A 357 -6.13 46.16 9.64
N PRO A 358 -7.34 45.67 9.29
CA PRO A 358 -7.57 45.01 8.00
C PRO A 358 -7.21 45.92 6.80
N ASP A 359 -7.57 47.20 6.85
CA ASP A 359 -7.26 48.16 5.79
C ASP A 359 -5.75 48.40 5.67
N LYS A 360 -5.03 48.56 6.80
CA LYS A 360 -3.57 48.67 6.83
C LYS A 360 -2.91 47.44 6.20
N PHE A 361 -3.42 46.23 6.49
CA PHE A 361 -2.94 44.99 5.89
C PHE A 361 -3.21 44.93 4.38
N ASN A 362 -4.40 45.33 3.94
CA ASN A 362 -4.78 45.35 2.54
C ASN A 362 -4.01 46.39 1.71
N GLN A 363 -3.54 47.48 2.34
CA GLN A 363 -2.71 48.51 1.73
C GLN A 363 -1.20 48.19 1.78
N SER A 364 -0.75 47.31 2.68
CA SER A 364 0.65 46.92 2.79
C SER A 364 1.10 46.06 1.60
N LYS A 365 1.90 46.66 0.72
CA LYS A 365 2.53 45.94 -0.41
C LYS A 365 3.36 44.75 0.06
N ALA A 366 4.12 44.89 1.15
CA ALA A 366 4.99 43.84 1.66
C ALA A 366 4.19 42.63 2.19
N ILE A 367 3.12 42.88 2.94
CA ILE A 367 2.22 41.82 3.42
C ILE A 367 1.51 41.15 2.25
N LYS A 368 0.95 41.93 1.32
CA LYS A 368 0.26 41.41 0.13
C LYS A 368 1.17 40.54 -0.73
N GLU A 369 2.40 40.97 -1.00
CA GLU A 369 3.36 40.17 -1.77
C GLU A 369 3.73 38.87 -1.05
N ARG A 370 3.95 38.90 0.27
CA ARG A 370 4.28 37.68 1.03
C ARG A 370 3.14 36.68 1.00
N VAL A 371 1.91 37.14 1.24
CA VAL A 371 0.73 36.28 1.26
C VAL A 371 0.40 35.77 -0.13
N SER A 372 0.49 36.60 -1.17
CA SER A 372 0.31 36.16 -2.56
C SER A 372 1.25 35.00 -2.90
N LYS A 373 2.54 35.12 -2.58
CA LYS A 373 3.52 34.03 -2.80
C LYS A 373 3.19 32.78 -1.99
N ALA A 374 2.66 32.94 -0.77
CA ALA A 374 2.27 31.80 0.05
C ALA A 374 1.01 31.11 -0.50
N LEU A 375 0.04 31.87 -1.00
CA LEU A 375 -1.17 31.34 -1.66
C LEU A 375 -0.83 30.61 -2.96
N GLU A 376 0.07 31.15 -3.78
CA GLU A 376 0.59 30.48 -4.98
C GLU A 376 1.31 29.18 -4.61
N LYS A 377 2.24 29.24 -3.64
CA LYS A 377 3.02 28.07 -3.21
C LYS A 377 2.16 26.96 -2.61
N VAL A 378 1.22 27.31 -1.74
CA VAL A 378 0.45 26.34 -0.96
C VAL A 378 -0.80 25.89 -1.71
N TYR A 379 -1.56 26.81 -2.31
CA TYR A 379 -2.84 26.51 -2.94
C TYR A 379 -2.81 26.52 -4.47
N ARG A 380 -1.68 26.89 -5.11
CA ARG A 380 -1.63 27.20 -6.56
C ARG A 380 -2.65 28.28 -6.94
N TYR A 381 -2.89 29.23 -6.03
CA TYR A 381 -3.88 30.30 -6.21
C TYR A 381 -3.20 31.64 -6.49
N GLU A 382 -3.52 32.23 -7.66
CA GLU A 382 -3.00 33.52 -8.12
C GLU A 382 -4.09 34.62 -8.18
N GLY A 383 -5.29 34.32 -7.68
CA GLY A 383 -6.41 35.26 -7.73
C GLY A 383 -6.36 36.35 -6.65
N ALA A 384 -7.34 37.25 -6.69
CA ALA A 384 -7.46 38.32 -5.72
C ALA A 384 -7.74 37.79 -4.31
N PHE A 385 -7.22 38.46 -3.30
CA PHE A 385 -7.54 38.16 -1.90
C PHE A 385 -7.64 39.43 -1.06
N GLU A 386 -8.24 39.32 0.11
CA GLU A 386 -8.41 40.41 1.06
C GLU A 386 -8.33 39.89 2.49
N PHE A 387 -7.75 40.68 3.39
CA PHE A 387 -7.84 40.45 4.82
C PHE A 387 -9.13 41.08 5.37
N ILE A 388 -9.84 40.32 6.18
CA ILE A 388 -11.02 40.78 6.89
C ILE A 388 -10.91 40.39 8.36
N ASP A 389 -11.54 41.20 9.20
CA ASP A 389 -11.59 40.92 10.64
C ASP A 389 -12.52 39.74 10.90
N ASP A 390 -12.03 38.76 11.66
CA ASP A 390 -12.85 37.64 12.08
C ASP A 390 -13.70 38.10 13.27
N ILE A 391 -15.03 38.07 13.14
CA ILE A 391 -15.90 38.38 14.28
C ILE A 391 -15.99 37.11 15.12
N PRO A 392 -15.42 37.06 16.35
CA PRO A 392 -15.56 35.88 17.19
C PRO A 392 -17.04 35.63 17.48
N PHE A 393 -17.55 34.49 17.01
CA PHE A 393 -18.89 33.99 17.36
C PHE A 393 -18.88 33.26 18.69
#